data_AF-A0A2R6DS38-F1
#
_entry.id   AF-A0A2R6DS38-F1
#
_cell.length_a   1.000
_cell.length_b   1.000
_cell.length_c   1.000
_cell.angle_alpha   90.00
_cell.angle_beta   90.00
_cell.angle_gamma   90.00
#
_symmetry.space_group_name_H-M   'P 1'
#
loop_
_entity.id
_entity.type
_entity.pdbx_description
1 polymer ?
#
loop_
_entity_poly.entity_id
_entity_poly.type
_entity_poly.pdbx_seq_one_letter_code
_entity_poly.pdbx_strand_id
1 'polypeptide(L)'
;MAQVGTLELAVRLAVATVAVVGPTLLFLGLWRFLMWLRDDELVKALAQRGVVEAPDPSPADVLAGASGGSECGNCGTVNLRGASVCRDCLSSLE
;
A
#
# COMPACT_ATOMS: atom_id res chain seq x y z
N MET A 1 -28.09 -19.54 -37.07
CA MET A 1 -27.20 -19.37 -35.90
C MET A 1 -25.79 -19.36 -36.45
N ALA A 2 -25.10 -18.21 -36.43
CA ALA A 2 -23.77 -18.09 -37.00
C ALA A 2 -22.79 -18.94 -36.18
N GLN A 3 -22.06 -19.82 -36.85
CA GLN A 3 -21.11 -20.74 -36.22
C GLN A 3 -19.82 -19.96 -35.95
N VAL A 4 -19.70 -19.44 -34.72
CA VAL A 4 -18.51 -18.69 -34.30
C VAL A 4 -17.35 -19.67 -34.22
N GLY A 5 -16.29 -19.44 -34.98
CA GLY A 5 -15.09 -20.27 -34.94
C GLY A 5 -14.39 -20.15 -33.59
N THR A 6 -13.75 -21.23 -33.11
CA THR A 6 -13.02 -21.24 -31.82
C THR A 6 -11.98 -20.13 -31.74
N LEU A 7 -11.30 -19.84 -32.86
CA LEU A 7 -10.31 -18.76 -32.95
C LEU A 7 -10.95 -17.39 -32.76
N GLU A 8 -12.11 -17.13 -33.38
CA GLU A 8 -12.85 -15.88 -33.25
C GLU A 8 -13.32 -15.67 -31.80
N LEU A 9 -13.81 -16.74 -31.17
CA LEU A 9 -14.23 -16.71 -29.77
C LEU A 9 -13.04 -16.39 -28.85
N ALA A 10 -11.90 -17.06 -29.06
CA ALA A 10 -10.69 -16.84 -28.25
C ALA A 10 -10.19 -15.39 -28.37
N VAL A 11 -10.17 -14.83 -29.58
CA VAL A 11 -9.77 -13.43 -29.80
C VAL A 11 -10.71 -12.47 -29.08
N ARG A 12 -12.03 -12.66 -29.19
CA ARG A 12 -13.00 -11.81 -28.49
C ARG A 12 -12.85 -11.88 -26.98
N LEU A 13 -12.63 -13.08 -26.45
CA LEU A 13 -12.41 -13.27 -25.02
C LEU A 13 -11.14 -12.54 -24.57
N ALA A 14 -10.05 -12.67 -25.31
CA ALA A 14 -8.79 -11.99 -25.02
C ALA A 14 -8.95 -10.46 -25.03
N VAL A 15 -9.61 -9.91 -26.05
CA VAL A 15 -9.91 -8.47 -26.14
C VAL A 15 -10.77 -8.01 -24.96
N ALA A 16 -11.81 -8.78 -24.61
CA ALA A 16 -12.65 -8.47 -23.46
C ALA A 16 -11.85 -8.48 -22.14
N THR A 17 -11.00 -9.50 -21.93
CA THR A 17 -10.14 -9.58 -20.74
C THR A 17 -9.18 -8.39 -20.67
N VAL A 18 -8.54 -8.01 -21.77
CA VAL A 18 -7.65 -6.85 -21.82
C VAL A 18 -8.42 -5.55 -21.57
N ALA A 19 -9.61 -5.38 -22.16
CA ALA A 19 -10.42 -4.19 -21.96
C ALA A 19 -10.91 -4.02 -20.51
N VAL A 20 -11.15 -5.13 -19.80
CA VAL A 20 -11.63 -5.13 -18.41
C VAL A 20 -10.47 -5.04 -17.41
N VAL A 21 -9.45 -5.88 -17.58
CA VAL A 21 -8.35 -6.02 -16.60
C VAL A 21 -7.21 -5.03 -16.89
N GLY A 22 -7.02 -4.67 -18.16
CA GLY A 22 -5.96 -3.78 -18.62
C GLY A 22 -5.92 -2.44 -17.90
N PRO A 23 -7.03 -1.67 -17.79
CA PRO A 23 -7.03 -0.38 -17.10
C PRO A 23 -6.55 -0.48 -15.65
N THR A 24 -6.98 -1.51 -14.93
CA THR A 24 -6.59 -1.76 -13.54
C THR A 24 -5.12 -2.11 -13.43
N LEU A 25 -4.59 -2.97 -14.31
CA LEU A 25 -3.17 -3.31 -14.33
C LEU A 25 -2.30 -2.11 -14.69
N LEU A 26 -2.75 -1.28 -15.62
CA LEU A 26 -2.04 -0.06 -16.04
C LEU A 26 -2.01 0.95 -14.89
N PHE A 27 -3.13 1.13 -14.19
CA PHE A 27 -3.20 1.95 -12.99
C PHE A 27 -2.27 1.44 -11.89
N LEU A 28 -2.33 0.16 -11.56
CA LEU A 28 -1.46 -0.43 -10.53
C LEU A 28 0.02 -0.37 -10.91
N GLY A 29 0.33 -0.57 -12.20
CA GLY A 29 1.68 -0.44 -12.73
C GLY A 29 2.20 0.99 -12.59
N LEU A 30 1.39 1.98 -13.00
CA LEU A 30 1.72 3.40 -12.84
C LEU A 30 1.90 3.76 -11.36
N TRP A 31 0.97 3.34 -10.50
CA TRP A 31 1.04 3.58 -9.07
C TRP A 31 2.31 3.00 -8.45
N ARG A 32 2.65 1.74 -8.77
CA ARG A 32 3.89 1.09 -8.31
C ARG A 32 5.12 1.83 -8.83
N PHE A 33 5.10 2.24 -10.10
CA PHE A 33 6.20 2.98 -10.71
C PHE A 33 6.41 4.35 -10.04
N LEU A 34 5.32 5.06 -9.73
CA LEU A 34 5.38 6.33 -9.00
C LEU A 34 5.88 6.13 -7.56
N MET A 35 5.44 5.09 -6.86
CA MET A 35 5.98 4.76 -5.53
C MET A 35 7.45 4.34 -5.59
N TRP A 36 7.89 3.71 -6.68
CA TRP A 36 9.29 3.37 -6.87
C TRP A 36 10.16 4.60 -7.18
N LEU A 37 9.66 5.53 -7.99
CA LEU A 37 10.32 6.82 -8.26
C LEU A 37 10.30 7.76 -7.05
N ARG A 38 9.30 7.63 -6.18
CA ARG A 38 9.27 8.28 -4.87
C ARG A 38 10.32 7.60 -4.00
N ASP A 39 11.55 8.05 -4.16
CA ASP A 39 12.71 7.60 -3.42
C ASP A 39 12.52 7.92 -1.92
N ASP A 40 11.76 7.09 -1.22
CA ASP A 40 11.39 7.27 0.19
C ASP A 40 12.66 7.30 1.08
N GLU A 41 13.79 6.79 0.57
CA GLU A 41 15.10 6.89 1.21
C GLU A 41 15.67 8.31 1.21
N LEU A 42 15.47 9.10 0.15
CA LEU A 42 15.86 10.52 0.14
C LEU A 42 14.99 11.34 1.09
N VAL A 43 13.69 11.05 1.16
CA VAL A 43 12.77 11.70 2.11
C VAL A 43 13.13 11.35 3.56
N LYS A 44 13.41 10.07 3.85
CA LYS A 44 13.90 9.64 5.18
C LYS A 44 15.24 10.27 5.52
N ALA A 45 16.17 10.36 4.58
CA ALA A 45 17.47 10.97 4.79
C ALA A 45 17.36 12.49 5.06
N LEU A 46 16.44 13.19 4.40
CA LEU A 46 16.18 14.61 4.63
C LEU A 46 15.42 14.87 5.95
N ALA A 47 14.48 14.00 6.32
CA ALA A 47 13.81 14.02 7.61
C ALA A 47 14.79 13.76 8.76
N GLN A 48 15.69 12.78 8.62
CA GLN A 48 16.76 12.52 9.61
C GLN A 48 17.73 13.70 9.75
N ARG A 49 17.92 14.51 8.69
CA ARG A 49 18.73 15.73 8.70
C ARG A 49 17.97 16.97 9.19
N GLY A 50 16.69 16.85 9.52
CA GLY A 50 15.85 17.95 10.02
C GLY A 50 15.59 19.06 8.99
N VAL A 51 15.71 18.77 7.69
CA VAL A 51 15.52 19.74 6.60
C VAL A 51 14.04 19.83 6.19
N VAL A 52 13.25 18.82 6.53
CA VAL A 52 11.80 18.73 6.27
C VAL A 52 11.12 18.44 7.61
N GLU A 53 10.06 19.19 7.92
CA GLU A 53 9.23 18.96 9.11
C GLU A 53 8.77 17.49 9.11
N ALA A 54 8.94 16.80 10.24
CA ALA A 54 8.49 15.41 10.36
C ALA A 54 7.00 15.32 9.98
N PRO A 55 6.56 14.26 9.28
CA PRO A 55 5.16 14.10 8.94
C PRO A 55 4.31 14.23 10.21
N ASP A 56 3.28 15.08 10.16
CA ASP A 56 2.36 15.31 11.26
C ASP A 56 1.88 13.95 11.81
N PRO A 57 1.98 13.71 13.13
CA PRO A 57 1.55 12.43 13.70
C PRO A 57 0.15 12.11 13.22
N SER A 58 -0.04 10.89 12.69
CA SER A 58 -1.37 10.49 12.28
C SER A 58 -2.30 10.56 13.50
N PRO A 59 -3.61 10.80 13.33
CA PRO A 59 -4.54 10.82 14.46
C PRO A 59 -4.42 9.58 15.34
N ALA A 60 -4.13 8.43 14.71
CA ALA A 60 -3.88 7.18 15.41
C ALA A 60 -2.62 7.20 16.29
N ASP A 61 -1.58 7.94 15.92
CA ASP A 61 -0.35 8.11 16.72
C ASP A 61 -0.61 8.96 17.95
N VAL A 62 -1.39 10.04 17.80
CA VAL A 62 -1.79 10.89 18.92
C VAL A 62 -2.66 10.10 19.92
N LEU A 63 -3.62 9.34 19.40
CA LEU A 63 -4.47 8.46 20.22
C LEU A 63 -3.67 7.33 20.88
N ALA A 64 -2.69 6.75 20.19
CA ALA A 64 -1.82 5.74 20.77
C ALA A 64 -0.95 6.32 21.88
N GLY A 65 -0.35 7.51 21.69
CA GLY A 65 0.38 8.22 22.74
C GLY A 65 -0.49 8.56 23.94
N ALA A 66 -1.71 9.06 23.72
CA ALA A 66 -2.65 9.42 24.79
C ALA A 66 -3.20 8.21 25.56
N SER A 67 -3.37 7.06 24.91
CA SER A 67 -3.91 5.84 25.53
C SER A 67 -2.85 4.95 26.20
N GLY A 68 -1.56 5.28 26.05
CA GLY A 68 -0.47 4.41 26.49
C GLY A 68 -0.35 3.16 25.62
N GLY A 69 -0.32 3.38 24.30
CA GLY A 69 -0.11 2.37 23.28
C GLY A 69 1.23 1.64 23.41
N SER A 70 1.34 0.45 22.80
CA SER A 70 2.54 -0.37 22.82
C SER A 70 3.28 -0.30 21.48
N GLU A 71 4.61 -0.29 21.56
CA GLU A 71 5.47 -0.36 20.38
C GLU A 71 5.58 -1.80 19.88
N CYS A 72 5.48 -1.99 18.57
CA CYS A 72 5.65 -3.29 17.95
C CYS A 72 7.13 -3.71 17.98
N GLY A 73 7.45 -4.85 18.60
CA GLY A 73 8.82 -5.36 18.64
C GLY A 73 9.41 -5.79 17.28
N ASN A 74 8.58 -5.90 16.24
CA ASN A 74 9.02 -6.32 14.91
C ASN A 74 9.32 -5.13 13.97
N CYS A 75 8.49 -4.08 13.97
CA CYS A 75 8.65 -2.93 13.07
C CYS A 75 8.74 -1.56 13.76
N GLY A 76 8.67 -1.50 15.10
CA GLY A 76 8.76 -0.24 15.86
C GLY A 76 7.53 0.66 15.77
N THR A 77 6.45 0.23 15.11
CA THR A 77 5.21 1.02 15.04
C THR A 77 4.51 1.05 16.39
N VAL A 78 4.14 2.24 16.88
CA VAL A 78 3.29 2.39 18.06
C VAL A 78 1.84 2.07 17.71
N ASN A 79 1.22 1.15 18.45
CA ASN A 79 -0.15 0.71 18.25
C ASN A 79 -1.05 1.20 19.37
N LEU A 80 -2.35 1.32 19.08
CA LEU A 80 -3.36 1.69 20.08
C LEU A 80 -3.40 0.66 21.22
N ARG A 81 -3.70 1.12 22.44
CA ARG A 81 -3.86 0.24 23.60
C ARG A 81 -4.94 -0.82 23.32
N GLY A 82 -4.58 -2.10 23.50
CA GLY A 82 -5.48 -3.23 23.26
C GLY A 82 -5.50 -3.76 21.82
N ALA A 83 -4.64 -3.25 20.93
CA ALA A 83 -4.41 -3.87 19.64
C ALA A 83 -3.72 -5.24 19.81
N SER A 84 -4.27 -6.29 19.19
CA SER A 84 -3.67 -7.63 19.15
C SER A 84 -2.74 -7.86 17.97
N VAL A 85 -2.80 -6.99 16.95
CA VAL A 85 -2.04 -7.09 15.71
C VAL A 85 -1.50 -5.71 15.33
N CYS A 86 -0.27 -5.67 14.83
CA CYS A 86 0.36 -4.44 14.37
C CYS A 86 -0.34 -3.89 13.13
N ARG A 87 -0.66 -2.59 13.14
CA ARG A 87 -1.33 -1.92 12.00
C ARG A 87 -0.48 -1.81 10.73
N ASP A 88 0.84 -1.96 10.84
CA ASP A 88 1.78 -1.77 9.74
C ASP A 88 2.29 -3.11 9.20
N CYS A 89 3.01 -3.89 10.04
CA CYS A 89 3.59 -5.16 9.62
C CYS A 89 2.67 -6.38 9.84
N LEU A 90 1.48 -6.20 10.40
CA LEU A 90 0.49 -7.26 10.68
C LEU A 90 1.01 -8.40 11.57
N SER A 91 2.12 -8.20 12.29
CA SER A 91 2.60 -9.15 13.29
C SER A 91 1.69 -9.15 14.51
N SER A 92 1.64 -10.28 15.22
CA SER A 92 1.00 -10.34 16.54
C SER A 92 1.70 -9.38 17.51
N LEU A 93 0.92 -8.68 18.33
CA LEU A 93 1.40 -7.88 19.46
C LEU A 93 1.16 -8.71 20.72
N GLU A 94 2.22 -9.32 21.24
CA GLU A 94 2.21 -10.10 22.49
C GLU A 94 2.48 -9.20 23.70
#